data_AF-A0A955Z4G1-F1
#
_entry.id   AF-A0A955Z4G1-F1
#
_cell.length_a   1.000
_cell.length_b   1.000
_cell.length_c   1.000
_cell.angle_alpha   90.00
_cell.angle_beta   90.00
_cell.angle_gamma   90.00
#
_symmetry.space_group_name_H-M   'P 1'
#
loop_
_entity.id
_entity.type
_entity.pdbx_description
1 polymer ?
#
loop_
_entity_poly.entity_id
_entity_poly.type
_entity_poly.pdbx_seq_one_letter_code
_entity_poly.pdbx_strand_id
1 'polypeptide(L)'
;MDPYAPIQGISLERYAELSAEVAHTQDPEQQAQVVGQLGVARADWEAAKSGWTARMQDMSLMGAVATRFMPLYQAALAKKSPAPQISFEEYVAMSGAAAALGYQAMLGHYGVTQAQWTQIGGHWNATIPTRPEYMQYGLLVEQEAARIRAGGACKPVSIQGGGGGSVAPPAAAPQPGPAQPGAQAWGAPQPGPAQPGAQAW
;
A
#
# COMPACT_ATOMS: atom_id res chain seq x y z
N MET A 1 -36.80 -13.53 1.45
CA MET A 1 -36.14 -12.26 1.83
C MET A 1 -34.96 -12.07 0.90
N ASP A 2 -34.83 -10.91 0.25
CA ASP A 2 -33.62 -10.60 -0.52
C ASP A 2 -32.48 -10.30 0.47
N PRO A 3 -31.40 -11.11 0.50
CA PRO A 3 -30.29 -10.91 1.44
C PRO A 3 -29.52 -9.60 1.21
N TYR A 4 -29.75 -8.93 0.07
CA TYR A 4 -29.07 -7.69 -0.30
C TYR A 4 -29.98 -6.46 -0.22
N ALA A 5 -31.23 -6.61 0.23
CA ALA A 5 -32.15 -5.48 0.36
C ALA A 5 -31.53 -4.39 1.25
N PRO A 6 -31.54 -3.11 0.82
CA PRO A 6 -30.94 -2.02 1.57
C PRO A 6 -31.60 -1.87 2.95
N ILE A 7 -30.80 -1.50 3.95
CA ILE A 7 -31.26 -1.31 5.33
C ILE A 7 -31.24 0.19 5.59
N GLN A 8 -32.40 0.79 5.84
CA GLN A 8 -32.56 2.26 5.93
C GLN A 8 -32.01 3.00 4.71
N GLY A 9 -32.22 2.43 3.51
CA GLY A 9 -31.70 3.00 2.25
C GLY A 9 -30.19 2.81 2.04
N ILE A 10 -29.47 2.18 2.97
CA ILE A 10 -28.05 1.88 2.84
C ILE A 10 -27.90 0.51 2.17
N SER A 11 -27.46 0.52 0.91
CA SER A 11 -27.11 -0.70 0.17
C SER A 11 -25.85 -1.37 0.73
N LEU A 12 -25.57 -2.60 0.32
CA LEU A 12 -24.36 -3.31 0.76
C LEU A 12 -23.08 -2.59 0.32
N GLU A 13 -23.09 -2.02 -0.89
CA GLU A 13 -22.00 -1.19 -1.44
C GLU A 13 -21.77 0.04 -0.59
N ARG A 14 -22.84 0.79 -0.28
CA ARG A 14 -22.74 1.99 0.55
C ARG A 14 -22.29 1.65 1.97
N TYR A 15 -22.77 0.53 2.51
CA TYR A 15 -22.33 0.04 3.82
C TYR A 15 -20.84 -0.33 3.83
N ALA A 16 -20.32 -0.95 2.77
CA ALA A 16 -18.89 -1.25 2.64
C ALA A 16 -18.03 0.00 2.57
N GLU A 17 -18.47 1.03 1.84
CA GLU A 17 -17.80 2.34 1.80
C GLU A 17 -17.75 2.98 3.19
N LEU A 18 -18.90 3.09 3.87
CA LEU A 18 -18.98 3.67 5.21
C LEU A 18 -18.17 2.87 6.24
N SER A 19 -18.16 1.54 6.12
CA SER A 19 -17.35 0.66 6.97
C SER A 19 -15.86 0.92 6.79
N ALA A 20 -15.40 1.15 5.55
CA ALA A 20 -14.01 1.50 5.27
C ALA A 20 -13.66 2.89 5.84
N GLU A 21 -14.63 3.81 5.82
CA GLU A 21 -14.46 5.14 6.39
C GLU A 21 -14.22 5.10 7.90
N VAL A 22 -14.99 4.28 8.61
CA VAL A 22 -14.89 4.14 10.07
C VAL A 22 -13.87 3.10 10.54
N ALA A 23 -13.14 2.43 9.64
CA ALA A 23 -12.22 1.34 9.98
C ALA A 23 -11.10 1.70 10.98
N HIS A 24 -10.79 2.99 11.11
CA HIS A 24 -9.76 3.50 12.02
C HIS A 24 -10.25 3.70 13.46
N THR A 25 -11.56 3.56 13.72
CA THR A 25 -12.15 3.77 15.05
C THR A 25 -13.19 2.70 15.39
N GLN A 26 -13.12 2.21 16.62
CA GLN A 26 -14.12 1.29 17.18
C GLN A 26 -15.14 2.01 18.07
N ASP A 27 -14.94 3.32 18.31
CA ASP A 27 -15.82 4.14 19.14
C ASP A 27 -17.15 4.42 18.40
N PRO A 28 -18.30 3.94 18.90
CA PRO A 28 -19.59 4.11 18.22
C PRO A 28 -19.96 5.56 17.93
N GLU A 29 -19.57 6.51 18.79
CA GLU A 29 -19.88 7.93 18.61
C GLU A 29 -19.03 8.54 17.50
N GLN A 30 -17.75 8.19 17.45
CA GLN A 30 -16.87 8.61 16.36
C GLN A 30 -17.30 8.00 15.02
N GLN A 31 -17.71 6.72 15.01
CA GLN A 31 -18.26 6.09 13.81
C GLN A 31 -19.48 6.87 13.30
N ALA A 32 -20.43 7.18 14.20
CA ALA A 32 -21.64 7.95 13.86
C ALA A 32 -21.31 9.36 13.35
N GLN A 33 -20.28 10.01 13.91
CA GLN A 33 -19.83 11.32 13.45
C GLN A 33 -19.24 11.25 12.03
N VAL A 34 -18.37 10.28 11.74
CA VAL A 34 -17.74 10.09 10.43
C VAL A 34 -18.79 9.80 9.35
N VAL A 35 -19.72 8.86 9.59
CA VAL A 35 -20.79 8.58 8.63
C VAL A 35 -21.81 9.72 8.52
N GLY A 36 -21.99 10.51 9.59
CA GLY A 36 -22.78 11.74 9.60
C GLY A 36 -22.26 12.79 8.63
N GLN A 37 -20.93 12.95 8.54
CA GLN A 37 -20.30 13.82 7.53
C GLN A 37 -20.56 13.35 6.10
N LEU A 38 -20.88 12.07 5.91
CA LEU A 38 -21.18 11.44 4.62
C LEU A 38 -22.69 11.36 4.34
N GLY A 39 -23.50 12.08 5.12
CA GLY A 39 -24.94 12.22 4.92
C GLY A 39 -25.79 11.09 5.50
N VAL A 40 -25.24 10.28 6.41
CA VAL A 40 -25.97 9.18 7.06
C VAL A 40 -26.32 9.55 8.50
N ALA A 41 -27.61 9.51 8.86
CA ALA A 41 -28.01 9.75 10.23
C ALA A 41 -27.51 8.64 11.17
N ARG A 42 -27.20 8.99 12.43
CA ARG A 42 -26.74 8.02 13.45
C ARG A 42 -27.67 6.81 13.57
N ALA A 43 -28.99 7.05 13.63
CA ALA A 43 -29.99 6.00 13.75
C ALA A 43 -29.99 5.05 12.54
N ASP A 44 -29.80 5.58 11.33
CA ASP A 44 -29.74 4.77 10.10
C ASP A 44 -28.46 3.94 10.04
N TRP A 45 -27.33 4.52 10.48
CA TRP A 45 -26.06 3.81 10.60
C TRP A 45 -26.13 2.64 11.60
N GLU A 46 -26.66 2.88 12.79
CA GLU A 46 -26.81 1.84 13.82
C GLU A 46 -27.74 0.72 13.34
N ALA A 47 -28.87 1.06 12.71
CA ALA A 47 -29.80 0.09 12.13
C ALA A 47 -29.17 -0.72 10.99
N ALA A 48 -28.42 -0.07 10.09
CA ALA A 48 -27.70 -0.75 9.02
C ALA A 48 -26.61 -1.67 9.56
N LYS A 49 -25.80 -1.22 10.52
CA LYS A 49 -24.77 -2.05 11.16
C LYS A 49 -25.39 -3.29 11.80
N SER A 50 -26.41 -3.11 12.63
CA SER A 50 -27.12 -4.22 13.26
C SER A 50 -27.72 -5.18 12.24
N GLY A 51 -28.36 -4.66 11.20
CA GLY A 51 -29.01 -5.48 10.19
C GLY A 51 -28.04 -6.26 9.30
N TRP A 52 -26.93 -5.64 8.87
CA TRP A 52 -25.89 -6.32 8.11
C TRP A 52 -25.13 -7.34 8.97
N THR A 53 -24.85 -7.03 10.24
CA THR A 53 -24.28 -8.00 11.19
C THR A 53 -25.20 -9.20 11.40
N ALA A 54 -26.50 -8.99 11.57
CA ALA A 54 -27.46 -10.09 11.69
C ALA A 54 -27.46 -10.99 10.44
N ARG A 55 -27.39 -10.41 9.23
CA ARG A 55 -27.29 -11.17 7.98
C ARG A 55 -25.95 -11.90 7.82
N MET A 56 -24.86 -11.38 8.37
CA MET A 56 -23.56 -12.04 8.39
C MET A 56 -23.47 -13.19 9.42
N GLN A 57 -24.30 -13.17 10.46
CA GLN A 57 -24.40 -14.23 11.46
C GLN A 57 -25.42 -15.32 11.10
N ASP A 58 -26.35 -15.03 10.19
CA ASP A 58 -27.32 -15.99 9.69
C ASP A 58 -26.61 -17.06 8.84
N MET A 59 -26.64 -18.32 9.28
CA MET A 59 -25.96 -19.43 8.60
C MET A 59 -26.40 -19.63 7.14
N SER A 60 -27.63 -19.23 6.79
CA SER A 60 -28.16 -19.34 5.43
C SER A 60 -27.73 -18.19 4.51
N LEU A 61 -27.33 -17.05 5.08
CA LEU A 61 -27.00 -15.83 4.33
C LEU A 61 -25.52 -15.44 4.42
N MET A 62 -24.82 -15.89 5.46
CA MET A 62 -23.43 -15.56 5.78
C MET A 62 -22.53 -15.69 4.54
N GLY A 63 -22.55 -16.84 3.87
CA GLY A 63 -21.69 -17.10 2.71
C GLY A 63 -21.95 -16.14 1.55
N ALA A 64 -23.23 -15.84 1.28
CA ALA A 64 -23.64 -14.98 0.19
C ALA A 64 -23.28 -13.51 0.45
N VAL A 65 -23.57 -13.02 1.66
CA VAL A 65 -23.28 -11.63 2.07
C VAL A 65 -21.77 -11.40 2.20
N ALA A 66 -21.02 -12.33 2.81
CA ALA A 66 -19.56 -12.20 2.96
C ALA A 66 -18.84 -12.19 1.60
N THR A 67 -19.24 -13.07 0.67
CA THR A 67 -18.63 -13.15 -0.67
C THR A 67 -18.83 -11.85 -1.46
N ARG A 68 -19.96 -11.15 -1.25
CA ARG A 68 -20.23 -9.86 -1.90
C ARG A 68 -19.60 -8.69 -1.16
N PHE A 69 -19.62 -8.70 0.18
CA PHE A 69 -19.11 -7.62 1.01
C PHE A 69 -17.59 -7.47 0.94
N MET A 70 -16.84 -8.58 1.02
CA MET A 70 -15.38 -8.54 1.04
C MET A 70 -14.76 -7.75 -0.14
N PRO A 71 -15.09 -8.03 -1.42
CA PRO A 71 -14.50 -7.27 -2.53
C PRO A 71 -14.92 -5.79 -2.52
N LEU A 72 -16.16 -5.48 -2.10
CA LEU A 72 -16.64 -4.10 -2.00
C LEU A 72 -15.87 -3.31 -0.92
N TYR A 73 -15.66 -3.94 0.24
CA TYR A 73 -14.93 -3.35 1.35
C TYR A 73 -13.45 -3.15 0.98
N GLN A 74 -12.82 -4.12 0.33
CA GLN A 74 -11.44 -3.98 -0.14
C GLN A 74 -11.31 -2.88 -1.21
N ALA A 75 -12.27 -2.78 -2.13
CA ALA A 75 -12.29 -1.69 -3.12
C ALA A 75 -12.46 -0.31 -2.45
N ALA A 76 -13.29 -0.22 -1.41
CA ALA A 76 -13.46 1.02 -0.65
C ALA A 76 -12.18 1.39 0.13
N LEU A 77 -11.53 0.43 0.78
CA LEU A 77 -10.23 0.65 1.42
C LEU A 77 -9.16 1.10 0.43
N ALA A 78 -9.08 0.49 -0.75
CA ALA A 78 -8.15 0.87 -1.80
C ALA A 78 -8.42 2.28 -2.37
N LYS A 79 -9.67 2.73 -2.39
CA LYS A 79 -10.02 4.12 -2.75
C LYS A 79 -9.61 5.12 -1.67
N LYS A 80 -9.73 4.76 -0.39
CA LYS A 80 -9.45 5.65 0.76
C LYS A 80 -7.96 5.78 1.06
N SER A 81 -7.22 4.69 0.93
CA SER A 81 -5.76 4.70 0.89
C SER A 81 -5.35 4.26 -0.50
N PRO A 82 -5.40 5.16 -1.51
CA PRO A 82 -4.72 4.87 -2.75
C PRO A 82 -3.28 4.58 -2.37
N ALA A 83 -2.77 3.42 -2.80
CA ALA A 83 -1.37 3.06 -2.59
C ALA A 83 -0.53 4.29 -2.94
N PRO A 84 0.44 4.68 -2.10
CA PRO A 84 1.19 5.91 -2.32
C PRO A 84 1.67 5.96 -3.76
N GLN A 85 1.16 6.93 -4.52
CA GLN A 85 1.45 7.02 -5.94
C GLN A 85 2.77 7.78 -6.05
N ILE A 86 3.81 7.06 -6.45
CA ILE A 86 5.11 7.61 -6.82
C ILE A 86 5.40 7.22 -8.26
N SER A 87 6.18 8.04 -8.98
CA SER A 87 6.62 7.72 -10.33
C SER A 87 7.63 6.57 -10.34
N PHE A 88 7.93 6.04 -11.54
CA PHE A 88 8.94 5.01 -11.70
C PHE A 88 10.33 5.52 -11.27
N GLU A 89 10.65 6.76 -11.65
CA GLU A 89 11.91 7.42 -11.31
C GLU A 89 12.06 7.63 -9.81
N GLU A 90 10.95 7.96 -9.13
CA GLU A 90 10.90 8.09 -7.68
C GLU A 90 11.07 6.74 -6.99
N TYR A 91 10.45 5.68 -7.52
CA TYR A 91 10.66 4.32 -7.02
C TYR A 91 12.13 3.88 -7.16
N VAL A 92 12.74 4.15 -8.31
CA VAL A 92 14.19 3.93 -8.53
C VAL A 92 15.03 4.72 -7.53
N ALA A 93 14.69 5.99 -7.28
CA ALA A 93 15.39 6.83 -6.31
C ALA A 93 15.35 6.23 -4.90
N MET A 94 14.15 5.83 -4.44
CA MET A 94 13.97 5.21 -3.13
C MET A 94 14.69 3.86 -3.02
N SER A 95 14.60 3.01 -4.05
CA SER A 95 15.30 1.73 -4.11
C SER A 95 16.83 1.89 -4.10
N GLY A 96 17.36 2.86 -4.84
CA GLY A 96 18.79 3.21 -4.83
C GLY A 96 19.25 3.71 -3.47
N ALA A 97 18.45 4.56 -2.82
CA ALA A 97 18.72 5.02 -1.46
C ALA A 97 18.68 3.88 -0.43
N ALA A 98 17.72 2.95 -0.53
CA ALA A 98 17.66 1.76 0.31
C ALA A 98 18.92 0.88 0.15
N ALA A 99 19.41 0.72 -1.09
CA ALA A 99 20.62 -0.03 -1.38
C ALA A 99 21.91 0.68 -0.95
N ALA A 100 21.93 2.02 -0.88
CA ALA A 100 23.10 2.80 -0.50
C ALA A 100 23.20 3.06 1.01
N LEU A 101 22.09 3.40 1.65
CA LEU A 101 22.01 3.85 3.03
C LEU A 101 21.44 2.78 3.99
N GLY A 102 20.81 1.74 3.44
CA GLY A 102 20.07 0.76 4.19
C GLY A 102 18.59 1.12 4.34
N TYR A 103 17.79 0.08 4.59
CA TYR A 103 16.32 0.15 4.59
C TYR A 103 15.76 1.18 5.59
N GLN A 104 16.19 1.12 6.85
CA GLN A 104 15.69 2.02 7.91
C GLN A 104 16.06 3.48 7.66
N ALA A 105 17.27 3.74 7.14
CA ALA A 105 17.71 5.09 6.81
C ALA A 105 16.90 5.69 5.65
N MET A 106 16.57 4.88 4.64
CA MET A 106 15.69 5.29 3.54
C MET A 106 14.29 5.63 4.05
N LEU A 107 13.68 4.79 4.90
CA LEU A 107 12.36 5.07 5.47
C LEU A 107 12.34 6.41 6.23
N GLY A 108 13.34 6.62 7.09
CA GLY A 108 13.49 7.86 7.84
C GLY A 108 13.74 9.08 6.95
N HIS A 109 14.54 8.94 5.90
CA HIS A 109 14.85 10.02 4.96
C HIS A 109 13.62 10.49 4.18
N TYR A 110 12.81 9.55 3.68
CA TYR A 110 11.63 9.85 2.88
C TYR A 110 10.34 10.02 3.69
N GLY A 111 10.40 9.89 5.02
CA GLY A 111 9.23 9.97 5.88
C GLY A 111 8.17 8.90 5.60
N VAL A 112 8.58 7.74 5.08
CA VAL A 112 7.67 6.65 4.75
C VAL A 112 7.67 5.57 5.82
N THR A 113 6.48 5.05 6.09
CA THR A 113 6.30 3.88 6.95
C THR A 113 6.67 2.59 6.20
N GLN A 114 6.97 1.53 6.95
CA GLN A 114 7.17 0.20 6.38
C GLN A 114 5.96 -0.28 5.57
N ALA A 115 4.73 -0.01 6.05
CA ALA A 115 3.50 -0.36 5.36
C ALA A 115 3.37 0.35 4.00
N GLN A 116 3.67 1.65 3.96
CA GLN A 116 3.68 2.43 2.70
C GLN A 116 4.75 1.89 1.74
N TRP A 117 5.95 1.59 2.22
CA TRP A 117 6.99 0.97 1.39
C TRP A 117 6.54 -0.38 0.81
N THR A 118 5.92 -1.23 1.61
CA THR A 118 5.41 -2.53 1.14
C THR A 118 4.34 -2.35 0.05
N GLN A 119 3.46 -1.35 0.19
CA GLN A 119 2.45 -1.04 -0.82
C GLN A 119 3.08 -0.53 -2.13
N ILE A 120 4.01 0.41 -2.02
CA ILE A 120 4.78 0.96 -3.16
C ILE A 120 5.52 -0.18 -3.89
N GLY A 121 6.28 -0.98 -3.15
CA GLY A 121 7.05 -2.09 -3.70
C GLY A 121 6.15 -3.16 -4.33
N GLY A 122 5.01 -3.47 -3.70
CA GLY A 122 4.02 -4.39 -4.26
C GLY A 122 3.47 -3.93 -5.62
N HIS A 123 3.13 -2.63 -5.73
CA HIS A 123 2.66 -2.04 -6.98
C HIS A 123 3.72 -2.14 -8.09
N TRP A 124 4.96 -1.71 -7.80
CA TRP A 124 6.02 -1.70 -8.82
C TRP A 124 6.52 -3.09 -9.18
N ASN A 125 6.56 -4.03 -8.24
CA ASN A 125 6.92 -5.43 -8.51
C ASN A 125 5.89 -6.12 -9.40
N ALA A 126 4.61 -5.74 -9.33
CA ALA A 126 3.60 -6.22 -10.26
C ALA A 126 3.67 -5.51 -11.63
N THR A 127 4.07 -4.23 -11.65
CA THR A 127 4.06 -3.39 -12.87
C THR A 127 5.27 -3.64 -13.77
N ILE A 128 6.48 -3.67 -13.20
CA ILE A 128 7.75 -3.78 -13.94
C ILE A 128 7.80 -4.99 -14.89
N PRO A 129 7.40 -6.22 -14.48
CA PRO A 129 7.46 -7.39 -15.37
C PRO A 129 6.52 -7.30 -16.58
N THR A 130 5.46 -6.48 -16.48
CA THR A 130 4.43 -6.36 -17.52
C THR A 130 4.73 -5.27 -18.54
N ARG A 131 5.77 -4.46 -18.30
CA ARG A 131 6.04 -3.22 -19.03
C ARG A 131 7.51 -3.15 -19.46
N PRO A 132 7.81 -3.42 -20.74
CA PRO A 132 9.18 -3.43 -21.26
C PRO A 132 9.97 -2.14 -21.01
N GLU A 133 9.27 -1.00 -20.94
CA GLU A 133 9.86 0.31 -20.65
C GLU A 133 10.58 0.37 -19.29
N TYR A 134 10.25 -0.52 -18.35
CA TYR A 134 10.84 -0.55 -17.00
C TYR A 134 11.88 -1.65 -16.80
N MET A 135 12.25 -2.41 -17.84
CA MET A 135 13.23 -3.50 -17.71
C MET A 135 14.62 -3.04 -17.26
N GLN A 136 14.94 -1.76 -17.43
CA GLN A 136 16.20 -1.17 -16.96
C GLN A 136 16.21 -0.86 -15.46
N TYR A 137 15.13 -1.18 -14.73
CA TYR A 137 14.99 -0.90 -13.30
C TYR A 137 16.23 -1.27 -12.47
N GLY A 138 16.73 -2.51 -12.59
CA GLY A 138 17.89 -2.96 -11.80
C GLY A 138 19.14 -2.11 -12.03
N LEU A 139 19.42 -1.78 -13.29
CA LEU A 139 20.55 -0.94 -13.67
C LEU A 139 20.41 0.50 -13.16
N LEU A 140 19.20 1.06 -13.21
CA LEU A 140 18.93 2.42 -12.74
C LEU A 140 19.05 2.52 -11.21
N VAL A 141 18.60 1.49 -10.49
CA VAL A 141 18.77 1.39 -9.03
C VAL A 141 20.25 1.30 -8.65
N GLU A 142 21.03 0.50 -9.36
CA GLU A 142 22.47 0.37 -9.10
C GLU A 142 23.22 1.69 -9.35
N GLN A 143 22.91 2.39 -10.45
CA GLN A 143 23.47 3.71 -10.74
C GLN A 143 23.13 4.73 -9.64
N GLU A 144 21.88 4.76 -9.19
CA GLU A 144 21.46 5.67 -8.13
C GLU A 144 22.16 5.34 -6.80
N ALA A 145 22.25 4.05 -6.46
CA ALA A 145 22.94 3.61 -5.25
C ALA A 145 24.44 3.98 -5.29
N ALA A 146 25.10 3.78 -6.43
CA ALA A 146 26.49 4.17 -6.64
C ALA A 146 26.68 5.68 -6.48
N ARG A 147 25.79 6.50 -7.06
CA ARG A 147 25.80 7.96 -6.94
C ARG A 147 25.69 8.40 -5.47
N ILE A 148 24.80 7.77 -4.69
CA ILE A 148 24.62 8.10 -3.27
C ILE A 148 25.85 7.69 -2.46
N ARG A 149 26.41 6.50 -2.68
CA ARG A 149 27.65 6.06 -2.00
C ARG A 149 28.85 6.94 -2.34
N ALA A 150 28.89 7.54 -3.54
CA ALA A 150 29.89 8.51 -3.94
C ALA A 150 29.68 9.91 -3.31
N GLY A 151 28.71 10.07 -2.41
CA GLY A 151 28.42 11.33 -1.70
C GLY A 151 27.30 12.16 -2.33
N GLY A 152 26.58 11.64 -3.33
CA GLY A 152 25.42 12.31 -3.89
C GLY A 152 24.22 12.33 -2.94
N ALA A 153 23.53 13.47 -2.82
CA ALA A 153 22.30 13.57 -2.03
C ALA A 153 21.16 12.74 -2.63
N CYS A 154 20.34 12.08 -1.81
CA CYS A 154 19.12 11.39 -2.26
C CYS A 154 18.20 12.33 -3.06
N LYS A 155 17.61 11.81 -4.14
CA LYS A 155 16.66 12.58 -4.95
C LYS A 155 15.36 12.79 -4.18
N PRO A 156 14.71 13.97 -4.31
CA PRO A 156 13.40 14.21 -3.70
C PRO A 156 12.33 13.34 -4.34
N VAL A 157 11.32 12.96 -3.55
CA VAL A 157 10.18 12.14 -3.97
C VAL A 157 8.88 12.80 -3.52
N SER A 158 7.89 12.86 -4.41
CA SER A 158 6.57 13.43 -4.18
C SER A 158 5.56 12.33 -3.89
N ILE A 159 5.43 11.97 -2.61
CA ILE A 159 4.52 10.90 -2.20
C ILE A 159 3.09 11.45 -2.10
N GLN A 160 2.25 11.18 -3.09
CA GLN A 160 0.84 11.52 -3.04
C GLN A 160 0.02 10.39 -2.41
N GLY A 161 -0.81 10.73 -1.42
CA GLY A 161 -1.77 9.79 -0.79
C GLY A 161 -1.35 9.21 0.56
N GLY A 162 -0.17 9.53 1.08
CA GLY A 162 0.21 9.22 2.47
C GLY A 162 -0.05 10.42 3.37
N GLY A 163 -0.89 10.28 4.40
CA GLY A 163 -1.15 11.32 5.41
C GLY A 163 0.03 11.66 6.33
N GLY A 164 1.23 11.83 5.77
CA GLY A 164 2.44 12.27 6.47
C GLY A 164 2.93 13.56 5.83
N GLY A 165 2.79 14.67 6.55
CA GLY A 165 3.26 15.99 6.12
C GLY A 165 4.76 15.98 5.80
N SER A 166 5.14 16.76 4.79
CA SER A 166 6.53 17.02 4.42
C SER A 166 7.33 17.51 5.62
N VAL A 167 8.19 16.67 6.17
CA VAL A 167 9.25 17.10 7.10
C VAL A 167 10.47 17.49 6.27
N ALA A 168 10.85 18.77 6.36
CA ALA A 168 12.08 19.29 5.78
C ALA A 168 13.30 18.50 6.30
N PRO A 169 14.35 18.31 5.47
CA PRO A 169 15.52 17.53 5.87
C PRO A 169 16.31 18.26 6.98
N PRO A 170 16.70 17.59 8.09
CA PRO A 170 17.74 18.11 8.95
C PRO A 170 19.12 17.93 8.29
N ALA A 171 20.01 18.89 8.58
CA ALA A 171 21.35 19.04 8.03
C ALA A 171 22.33 17.90 8.42
N ALA A 172 23.43 17.85 7.66
CA ALA A 172 24.45 16.82 7.53
C ALA A 172 25.09 16.19 8.81
N ALA A 173 25.27 14.85 8.72
CA ALA A 173 26.36 13.92 9.16
C ALA A 173 27.07 14.06 10.53
N PRO A 174 27.46 12.91 11.17
CA PRO A 174 28.77 12.29 10.88
C PRO A 174 28.77 10.75 10.67
N GLN A 175 29.83 10.25 10.01
CA GLN A 175 30.15 8.86 9.63
C GLN A 175 30.54 7.91 10.81
N PRO A 176 31.13 6.70 10.59
CA PRO A 176 30.52 5.45 10.10
C PRO A 176 30.68 4.27 11.12
N GLY A 177 29.70 3.37 11.20
CA GLY A 177 29.80 2.10 11.95
C GLY A 177 30.13 0.91 11.05
N PRO A 178 30.73 -0.18 11.57
CA PRO A 178 31.21 -1.29 10.76
C PRO A 178 30.07 -2.01 10.04
N ALA A 179 30.32 -2.35 8.77
CA ALA A 179 29.41 -3.08 7.90
C ALA A 179 28.98 -4.40 8.55
N GLN A 180 27.68 -4.53 8.85
CA GLN A 180 27.09 -5.83 9.16
C GLN A 180 26.81 -6.59 7.85
N PRO A 181 27.41 -7.77 7.64
CA PRO A 181 27.07 -8.64 6.53
C PRO A 181 25.75 -9.36 6.86
N GLY A 182 24.64 -8.89 6.31
CA GLY A 182 23.35 -9.54 6.59
C GLY A 182 22.11 -8.73 6.28
N ALA A 183 22.05 -8.05 5.14
CA ALA A 183 20.77 -7.65 4.56
C ALA A 183 20.58 -8.49 3.30
N GLN A 184 19.90 -9.63 3.46
CA GLN A 184 19.41 -10.43 2.34
C GLN A 184 18.66 -9.49 1.40
N ALA A 185 19.15 -9.41 0.16
CA ALA A 185 18.54 -8.68 -0.93
C ALA A 185 17.17 -9.31 -1.23
N TRP A 186 16.14 -8.84 -0.54
CA TRP A 186 14.78 -9.21 -0.86
C TRP A 186 14.37 -8.48 -2.14
N GLY A 187 14.42 -9.23 -3.26
CA GLY A 187 13.72 -8.89 -4.50
C GLY A 187 14.56 -8.31 -5.63
N ALA A 188 15.67 -8.94 -6.00
CA ALA A 188 16.12 -8.92 -7.40
C ALA A 188 15.61 -10.21 -8.07
N PRO A 189 14.85 -10.15 -9.18
CA PRO A 189 14.56 -11.36 -9.95
C PRO A 189 15.88 -11.90 -10.50
N GLN A 190 16.25 -13.11 -10.08
CA GLN A 190 17.37 -13.80 -10.70
C GLN A 190 17.01 -14.11 -12.17
N PRO A 191 17.89 -13.81 -13.14
CA PRO A 191 17.76 -14.40 -14.46
C PRO A 191 17.89 -15.92 -14.30
N GLY A 192 16.84 -16.65 -14.69
CA GLY A 192 16.84 -18.11 -14.64
C GLY A 192 18.03 -18.69 -15.43
N PRO A 193 18.54 -19.87 -15.05
CA PRO A 193 19.67 -20.47 -15.74
C PRO A 193 19.32 -20.70 -17.21
N ALA A 194 20.16 -20.18 -18.10
CA ALA A 194 20.12 -20.49 -19.52
C ALA A 194 20.23 -22.02 -19.69
N GLN A 195 19.23 -22.63 -20.33
CA GLN A 195 19.31 -24.02 -20.75
C GLN A 195 20.47 -24.18 -21.75
N PRO A 196 21.50 -25.00 -21.46
CA PRO A 196 22.49 -25.33 -22.47
C PRO A 196 21.87 -26.20 -23.56
N GLY A 197 22.20 -25.86 -24.80
CA GLY A 197 21.54 -26.33 -26.01
C GLY A 197 21.52 -27.84 -26.20
N ALA A 198 20.40 -28.32 -26.74
CA ALA A 198 20.30 -29.61 -27.39
C ALA A 198 21.16 -29.57 -28.67
N GLN A 199 22.36 -30.15 -28.60
CA GLN A 199 23.09 -30.58 -29.78
C GLN A 199 22.73 -32.04 -30.11
N ALA A 200 22.53 -32.24 -31.41
CA ALA A 200 22.28 -33.47 -32.14
C ALA A 200 23.16 -34.64 -31.71
N TRP A 201 22.57 -35.84 -31.69
CA TRP A 201 23.03 -37.07 -32.37
C TRP A 201 21.80 -37.91 -32.73
#